data_AF-A0A427B5E2-F1
#
_entry.id   AF-A0A427B5E2-F1
#
_cell.length_a   1.000
_cell.length_b   1.000
_cell.length_c   1.000
_cell.angle_alpha   90.00
_cell.angle_beta   90.00
_cell.angle_gamma   90.00
#
_symmetry.space_group_name_H-M   'P 1'
#
loop_
_entity.id
_entity.type
_entity.pdbx_description
1 polymer ?
#
loop_
_entity_poly.entity_id
_entity_poly.type
_entity_poly.pdbx_seq_one_letter_code
_entity_poly.pdbx_strand_id
1 'polypeptide(L)'
;MRTGGIGGCFPSKPMTLYATIWDGSTWATSGGRYKVNYKYAPYVAEFEDLIIGGCAVNPMDHSSDCEKPDAAISDPLTVSLEQRALMDRFRRKHMTYNYCYDRQRYPIPPPECNMNQIEARLFYGQDGVKLGDRRGRRRRGQNKHGIVTQADAAF
;
A
#
# COMPACT_ATOMS: atom_id res chain seq x y z
N MET A 1 0.07 15.51 9.27
CA MET A 1 0.40 16.89 9.68
C MET A 1 1.23 17.50 8.57
N ARG A 2 0.85 18.67 8.04
CA ARG A 2 1.64 19.39 7.02
C ARG A 2 3.01 19.71 7.63
N THR A 3 4.09 19.20 7.06
CA THR A 3 5.45 19.63 7.40
C THR A 3 5.93 20.61 6.34
N GLY A 4 6.73 21.60 6.71
CA GLY A 4 7.15 22.67 5.80
C GLY A 4 7.86 22.20 4.52
N GLY A 5 8.42 20.98 4.52
CA GLY A 5 9.04 20.34 3.36
C GLY A 5 8.09 19.66 2.37
N ILE A 6 6.80 19.50 2.70
CA ILE A 6 5.80 18.79 1.88
C ILE A 6 5.05 19.75 0.92
N GLY A 7 5.24 21.08 1.04
CA GLY A 7 4.64 22.06 0.14
C GLY A 7 3.14 21.85 -0.08
N GLY A 8 2.69 21.91 -1.34
CA GLY A 8 1.30 21.67 -1.75
C GLY A 8 0.88 20.19 -1.88
N CYS A 9 1.73 19.23 -1.51
CA CYS A 9 1.48 17.79 -1.72
C CYS A 9 0.52 17.15 -0.70
N PHE A 10 -0.25 17.95 0.04
CA PHE A 10 -1.24 17.47 0.99
C PHE A 10 -2.66 17.76 0.49
N PRO A 11 -3.57 16.75 0.40
CA PRO A 11 -4.94 16.97 -0.04
C PRO A 11 -5.63 18.06 0.78
N SER A 12 -6.07 19.13 0.11
CA SER A 12 -6.66 20.31 0.76
C SER A 12 -7.93 20.80 0.10
N LYS A 13 -8.46 20.05 -0.87
CA LYS A 13 -9.73 20.35 -1.53
C LYS A 13 -10.80 19.41 -1.01
N PRO A 14 -12.08 19.81 -1.00
CA PRO A 14 -13.20 18.91 -0.70
C PRO A 14 -13.13 17.65 -1.58
N MET A 15 -13.52 16.51 -1.02
CA MET A 15 -13.47 15.20 -1.69
C MET A 15 -14.83 14.51 -1.62
N THR A 16 -15.06 13.58 -2.55
CA THR A 16 -16.25 12.72 -2.60
C THR A 16 -15.81 11.27 -2.48
N LEU A 17 -16.62 10.45 -1.80
CA LEU A 17 -16.38 9.01 -1.67
C LEU A 17 -16.94 8.26 -2.88
N TYR A 18 -16.16 7.32 -3.41
CA TYR A 18 -16.56 6.43 -4.49
C TYR A 18 -16.22 4.99 -4.11
N ALA A 19 -17.11 4.04 -4.40
CA ALA A 19 -16.87 2.60 -4.29
C ALA A 19 -17.19 1.96 -5.65
N THR A 20 -16.21 1.28 -6.24
CA THR A 20 -16.35 0.69 -7.58
C THR A 20 -15.68 -0.68 -7.65
N ILE A 21 -16.28 -1.60 -8.42
CA ILE A 21 -15.65 -2.83 -8.89
C ILE A 21 -15.38 -2.67 -10.39
N TRP A 22 -14.15 -2.90 -10.83
CA TRP A 22 -13.75 -2.65 -12.22
C TRP A 22 -12.58 -3.55 -12.66
N ASP A 23 -12.40 -3.68 -13.97
CA ASP A 23 -11.36 -4.51 -14.57
C ASP A 23 -9.99 -3.79 -14.61
N GLY A 24 -9.11 -4.17 -13.68
CA GLY A 24 -7.73 -3.71 -13.60
C GLY A 24 -6.69 -4.63 -14.25
N SER A 25 -7.07 -5.47 -15.22
CA SER A 25 -6.23 -6.55 -15.76
C SER A 25 -4.85 -6.14 -16.29
N THR A 26 -4.64 -4.87 -16.64
CA THR A 26 -3.34 -4.38 -17.12
C THR A 26 -2.31 -4.21 -16.02
N TRP A 27 -2.71 -4.21 -14.73
CA TRP A 27 -1.77 -3.95 -13.62
C TRP A 27 -2.10 -4.68 -12.30
N ALA A 28 -3.36 -5.00 -12.02
CA ALA A 28 -3.81 -5.39 -10.67
C ALA A 28 -3.17 -6.67 -10.12
N THR A 29 -3.09 -7.75 -10.92
CA THR A 29 -2.58 -9.05 -10.45
C THR A 29 -1.21 -9.34 -11.04
N SER A 30 -0.20 -9.38 -10.18
CA SER A 30 1.22 -9.60 -10.56
C SER A 30 1.70 -8.64 -11.64
N GLY A 31 1.33 -7.36 -11.54
CA GLY A 31 1.69 -6.33 -12.54
C GLY A 31 1.01 -6.53 -13.90
N GLY A 32 -0.18 -7.15 -13.93
CA GLY A 32 -0.95 -7.41 -15.14
C GLY A 32 -0.63 -8.74 -15.83
N ARG A 33 0.20 -9.59 -15.21
CA ARG A 33 0.53 -10.93 -15.74
C ARG A 33 -0.69 -11.84 -15.80
N TYR A 34 -1.54 -11.78 -14.79
CA TYR A 34 -2.78 -12.56 -14.72
C TYR A 34 -3.96 -11.63 -14.96
N LYS A 35 -4.67 -11.86 -16.06
CA LYS A 35 -5.85 -11.08 -16.45
C LYS A 35 -7.12 -11.71 -15.92
N VAL A 36 -8.18 -10.90 -15.83
CA VAL A 36 -9.51 -11.36 -15.47
C VAL A 36 -9.97 -12.47 -16.43
N ASN A 37 -10.60 -13.51 -15.88
CA ASN A 37 -11.20 -14.57 -16.67
C ASN A 37 -12.71 -14.56 -16.49
N TYR A 38 -13.39 -13.85 -17.39
CA TYR A 38 -14.84 -13.62 -17.36
C TYR A 38 -15.71 -14.88 -17.37
N LYS A 39 -15.14 -16.07 -17.59
CA LYS A 39 -15.84 -17.35 -17.37
C LYS A 39 -16.25 -17.56 -15.90
N TYR A 40 -15.56 -16.91 -14.96
CA TYR A 40 -15.87 -16.96 -13.54
C TYR A 40 -16.80 -15.83 -13.06
N ALA A 41 -17.38 -15.07 -13.99
CA ALA A 41 -18.37 -14.05 -13.64
C ALA A 41 -19.65 -14.70 -13.06
N PRO A 42 -20.41 -13.97 -12.22
CA PRO A 42 -20.22 -12.57 -11.82
C PRO A 42 -19.14 -12.36 -10.74
N TYR A 43 -18.46 -11.22 -10.80
CA TYR A 43 -17.61 -10.73 -9.71
C TYR A 43 -18.44 -9.80 -8.84
N VAL A 44 -18.66 -10.18 -7.58
CA VAL A 44 -19.55 -9.46 -6.66
C VAL A 44 -18.72 -8.91 -5.49
N ALA A 45 -18.95 -7.65 -5.16
CA ALA A 45 -18.43 -7.01 -3.96
C ALA A 45 -19.62 -6.47 -3.15
N GLU A 46 -19.72 -6.90 -1.89
CA GLU A 46 -20.77 -6.49 -0.96
C GLU A 46 -20.19 -5.51 0.06
N PHE A 47 -20.94 -4.45 0.36
CA PHE A 47 -20.56 -3.40 1.29
C PHE A 47 -21.69 -3.20 2.29
N GLU A 48 -21.37 -3.25 3.57
CA GLU A 48 -22.31 -3.05 4.69
C GLU A 48 -21.72 -2.06 5.71
N ASP A 49 -22.56 -1.57 6.62
CA ASP A 49 -22.16 -0.69 7.73
C ASP A 49 -21.35 0.57 7.32
N LEU A 50 -21.80 1.30 6.29
CA LEU A 50 -21.13 2.52 5.86
C LEU A 50 -21.25 3.64 6.90
N ILE A 51 -20.13 3.97 7.54
CA ILE A 51 -20.00 5.09 8.48
C ILE A 51 -19.23 6.23 7.80
N ILE A 52 -19.88 7.38 7.62
CA ILE A 52 -19.25 8.60 7.10
C ILE A 52 -19.18 9.63 8.23
N GLY A 53 -18.05 9.64 8.93
CA GLY A 53 -17.70 10.67 9.91
C GLY A 53 -16.82 11.72 9.24
N GLY A 54 -17.39 12.87 8.89
CA GLY A 54 -16.65 13.91 8.20
C GLY A 54 -17.41 15.22 8.09
N CYS A 55 -16.71 16.21 7.56
CA CYS A 55 -17.21 17.55 7.37
C CYS A 55 -17.91 17.69 6.01
N ALA A 56 -19.22 17.95 6.01
CA ALA A 56 -19.92 18.28 4.77
C ALA A 56 -19.51 19.68 4.29
N VAL A 57 -19.24 19.80 3.00
CA VAL A 57 -18.91 21.08 2.34
C VAL A 57 -20.04 21.40 1.37
N ASN A 58 -20.55 22.63 1.44
CA ASN A 58 -21.55 23.10 0.49
C ASN A 58 -20.91 23.23 -0.91
N PRO A 59 -21.44 22.55 -1.95
CA PRO A 59 -20.86 22.59 -3.28
C PRO A 59 -20.90 23.96 -3.97
N MET A 60 -21.81 24.86 -3.57
CA MET A 60 -22.00 26.15 -4.24
C MET A 60 -21.00 27.21 -3.81
N ASP A 61 -20.71 27.29 -2.51
CA ASP A 61 -19.86 28.34 -1.91
C ASP A 61 -18.61 27.76 -1.24
N HIS A 62 -18.43 26.44 -1.26
CA HIS A 62 -17.35 25.71 -0.59
C HIS A 62 -17.23 26.02 0.91
N SER A 63 -18.31 26.48 1.53
CA SER A 63 -18.39 26.70 2.97
C SER A 63 -18.58 25.37 3.71
N SER A 64 -18.13 25.33 4.96
CA SER A 64 -18.26 24.14 5.80
C SER A 64 -18.47 24.55 7.26
N ASP A 65 -19.43 23.94 7.95
CA ASP A 65 -19.79 24.28 9.33
C ASP A 65 -18.87 23.66 10.40
N CYS A 66 -17.72 23.13 9.98
CA CYS A 66 -16.84 22.30 10.82
C CYS A 66 -15.91 23.09 11.74
N GLU A 67 -16.22 24.38 11.93
CA GLU A 67 -15.60 25.23 12.94
C GLU A 67 -16.18 24.98 14.34
N LYS A 68 -17.30 24.26 14.46
CA LYS A 68 -17.81 23.81 15.76
C LYS A 68 -17.07 22.54 16.16
N PRO A 69 -16.37 22.51 17.31
CA PRO A 69 -15.82 21.28 17.83
C PRO A 69 -16.97 20.45 18.39
N ASP A 70 -17.70 19.75 17.51
CA ASP A 70 -18.53 18.65 17.94
C ASP A 70 -17.56 17.60 18.48
N ALA A 71 -17.49 17.51 19.80
CA ALA A 71 -16.61 16.65 20.59
C ALA A 71 -16.71 15.14 20.25
N ALA A 72 -17.59 14.76 19.32
CA ALA A 72 -17.77 13.40 18.83
C ALA A 72 -16.78 13.00 17.71
N ILE A 73 -16.14 13.94 17.02
CA ILE A 73 -15.15 13.67 15.95
C ILE A 73 -13.82 14.38 16.26
N SER A 74 -13.33 14.22 17.49
CA SER A 74 -11.94 14.52 17.81
C SER A 74 -11.22 13.23 18.18
N ASP A 75 -11.13 12.30 17.22
CA ASP A 75 -10.11 11.25 17.33
C ASP A 75 -8.75 11.98 17.47
N PRO A 76 -7.85 11.57 18.39
CA PRO A 76 -6.62 12.29 18.59
C PRO A 76 -5.92 12.42 17.24
N LEU A 77 -5.58 13.65 16.85
CA LEU A 77 -4.76 13.94 15.66
C LEU A 77 -3.37 13.24 15.73
N THR A 78 -3.10 12.53 16.83
CA THR A 78 -1.88 11.84 17.18
C THR A 78 -2.15 10.36 17.40
N VAL A 79 -1.50 9.54 16.57
CA VAL A 79 -1.43 8.08 16.76
C VAL A 79 -0.68 7.78 18.07
N SER A 80 -1.27 6.97 18.95
CA SER A 80 -0.64 6.56 20.21
C SER A 80 0.64 5.75 19.97
N LEU A 81 1.52 5.65 20.98
CA LEU A 81 2.74 4.85 20.89
C LEU A 81 2.43 3.36 20.60
N GLU A 82 1.35 2.85 21.19
CA GLU A 82 0.92 1.47 20.98
C GLU A 82 0.40 1.25 19.56
N GLN A 83 -0.46 2.15 19.07
CA GLN A 83 -0.96 2.10 17.69
C GLN A 83 0.19 2.20 16.68
N ARG A 84 1.19 3.04 16.95
CA ARG A 84 2.40 3.16 16.13
C ARG A 84 3.19 1.86 16.11
N ALA A 85 3.40 1.22 17.27
CA ALA A 85 4.09 -0.07 17.34
C ALA A 85 3.33 -1.18 16.60
N LEU A 86 1.99 -1.19 16.63
CA LEU A 86 1.16 -2.12 15.86
C LEU A 86 1.31 -1.89 14.35
N MET A 87 1.24 -0.64 13.92
CA MET A 87 1.45 -0.25 12.52
C MET A 87 2.84 -0.68 12.02
N ASP A 88 3.89 -0.46 12.82
CA ASP A 88 5.26 -0.85 12.48
C ASP A 88 5.41 -2.37 12.38
N ARG A 89 4.83 -3.12 13.31
CA ARG A 89 4.81 -4.60 13.24
C ARG A 89 4.09 -5.10 12.00
N PHE A 90 2.94 -4.51 11.68
CA PHE A 90 2.17 -4.89 10.49
C PHE A 90 2.96 -4.62 9.21
N ARG A 91 3.54 -3.43 9.06
CA ARG A 91 4.38 -3.08 7.90
C ARG A 91 5.58 -4.00 7.76
N ARG A 92 6.23 -4.34 8.88
CA ARG A 92 7.36 -5.29 8.90
C ARG A 92 6.98 -6.71 8.47
N LYS A 93 5.73 -7.13 8.57
CA LYS A 93 5.34 -8.51 8.20
C LYS A 93 4.59 -8.60 6.88
N HIS A 94 3.73 -7.62 6.58
CA HIS A 94 2.73 -7.73 5.51
C HIS A 94 2.93 -6.74 4.36
N MET A 95 3.78 -5.72 4.50
CA MET A 95 4.02 -4.77 3.43
C MET A 95 4.93 -5.38 2.37
N THR A 96 4.46 -5.44 1.13
CA THR A 96 5.19 -6.07 -0.01
C THR A 96 5.87 -5.05 -0.91
N TYR A 97 5.40 -3.80 -0.94
CA TYR A 97 5.95 -2.71 -1.76
C TYR A 97 5.91 -1.40 -0.99
N ASN A 98 6.91 -0.54 -1.22
CA ASN A 98 6.95 0.82 -0.71
C ASN A 98 7.60 1.77 -1.72
N TYR A 99 6.84 2.76 -2.18
CA TYR A 99 7.34 3.74 -3.15
C TYR A 99 8.50 4.59 -2.62
N CYS A 100 8.59 4.83 -1.31
CA CYS A 100 9.72 5.57 -0.73
C CYS A 100 11.06 4.84 -0.92
N TYR A 101 11.04 3.51 -0.96
CA TYR A 101 12.23 2.68 -1.18
C TYR A 101 12.46 2.31 -2.66
N ASP A 102 11.53 2.63 -3.56
CA ASP A 102 11.60 2.35 -4.99
C ASP A 102 12.52 3.35 -5.70
N ARG A 103 13.78 2.95 -5.90
CA ARG A 103 14.82 3.75 -6.57
C ARG A 103 14.80 3.63 -8.07
N GLN A 104 14.15 2.60 -8.60
CA GLN A 104 13.92 2.47 -10.02
C GLN A 104 12.91 3.52 -10.51
N ARG A 105 11.83 3.72 -9.75
CA ARG A 105 10.81 4.74 -10.05
C ARG A 105 11.20 6.12 -9.56
N TYR A 106 11.76 6.21 -8.35
CA TYR A 106 12.18 7.47 -7.72
C TYR A 106 13.67 7.42 -7.36
N PRO A 107 14.57 7.75 -8.31
CA PRO A 107 16.02 7.80 -8.03
C PRO A 107 16.34 8.66 -6.80
N ILE A 108 15.67 9.82 -6.72
CA ILE A 108 15.64 10.70 -5.54
C ILE A 108 14.27 10.51 -4.87
N PRO A 109 14.20 10.17 -3.56
CA PRO A 109 12.93 9.93 -2.89
C PRO A 109 12.13 11.23 -2.81
N PRO A 110 10.80 11.14 -2.88
CA PRO A 110 9.92 12.26 -2.59
C PRO A 110 10.19 12.86 -1.19
N PRO A 111 10.01 14.18 -1.01
CA PRO A 111 10.38 14.90 0.21
C PRO A 111 9.55 14.50 1.45
N GLU A 112 8.39 13.88 1.28
CA GLU A 112 7.56 13.35 2.36
C GLU A 112 8.10 12.03 2.95
N CYS A 113 9.02 11.36 2.26
CA CYS A 113 9.53 10.07 2.69
C CYS A 113 10.54 10.20 3.83
N ASN A 114 10.20 9.61 4.99
CA ASN A 114 11.15 9.45 6.09
C ASN A 114 11.92 8.13 5.94
N MET A 115 13.11 8.22 5.35
CA MET A 115 13.88 7.06 4.92
C MET A 115 14.82 6.52 5.99
N ASN A 116 14.55 5.30 6.47
CA ASN A 116 15.56 4.52 7.19
C ASN A 116 16.48 3.80 6.20
N GLN A 117 17.72 4.28 6.04
CA GLN A 117 18.70 3.71 5.10
C GLN A 117 19.08 2.26 5.42
N ILE A 118 19.09 1.87 6.69
CA ILE A 118 19.40 0.50 7.11
C ILE A 118 18.25 -0.43 6.68
N GLU A 119 17.01 0.01 6.91
CA GLU A 119 15.83 -0.74 6.49
C GLU A 119 15.78 -0.91 4.97
N ALA A 120 16.06 0.17 4.22
CA ALA A 120 16.11 0.18 2.76
C ALA A 120 17.01 -0.95 2.23
N ARG A 121 18.24 -1.03 2.73
CA ARG A 121 19.24 -2.00 2.25
C ARG A 121 18.93 -3.43 2.66
N LEU A 122 18.36 -3.63 3.85
CA LEU A 122 18.14 -4.96 4.41
C LEU A 122 16.87 -5.62 3.89
N PHE A 123 15.83 -4.83 3.63
CA PHE A 123 14.49 -5.35 3.39
C PHE A 123 13.91 -5.01 2.02
N TYR A 124 14.43 -4.03 1.28
CA TYR A 124 13.84 -3.62 0.00
C TYR A 124 14.85 -3.75 -1.15
N GLY A 125 14.36 -4.19 -2.31
CA GLY A 125 15.10 -4.14 -3.57
C GLY A 125 15.18 -2.71 -4.11
N GLN A 126 15.96 -2.50 -5.18
CA GLN A 126 15.99 -1.20 -5.88
C GLN A 126 14.64 -0.82 -6.49
N ASP A 127 13.79 -1.81 -6.77
CA ASP A 127 12.41 -1.67 -7.25
C ASP A 127 11.41 -1.36 -6.11
N GLY A 128 11.88 -1.20 -4.87
CA GLY A 128 11.03 -0.93 -3.70
C GLY A 128 10.16 -2.13 -3.29
N VAL A 129 10.34 -3.29 -3.91
CA VAL A 129 9.69 -4.54 -3.52
C VAL A 129 10.43 -5.11 -2.30
N LYS A 130 9.68 -5.53 -1.31
CA LYS A 130 10.25 -6.10 -0.10
C LYS A 130 10.86 -7.48 -0.38
N LEU A 131 12.15 -7.61 -0.13
CA LEU A 131 12.84 -8.88 -0.06
C LEU A 131 12.25 -9.67 1.10
N GLY A 132 11.69 -10.85 0.82
CA GLY A 132 11.15 -11.72 1.87
C GLY A 132 12.19 -11.98 2.96
N ASP A 133 11.73 -12.16 4.21
CA ASP A 133 12.60 -12.47 5.34
C ASP A 133 13.40 -13.76 5.08
N ARG A 134 14.61 -13.63 4.53
CA ARG A 134 15.54 -14.75 4.28
C ARG A 134 16.15 -15.28 5.59
N ARG A 135 15.50 -15.10 6.75
CA ARG A 135 15.96 -15.56 8.07
C ARG A 135 15.49 -16.97 8.44
N GLY A 136 15.09 -17.80 7.47
CA GLY A 136 14.58 -19.15 7.80
C GLY A 136 14.81 -20.27 6.79
N ARG A 137 15.57 -20.08 5.70
CA ARG A 137 15.74 -21.14 4.68
C ARG A 137 17.19 -21.44 4.29
N ARG A 138 18.13 -21.27 5.22
CA ARG A 138 19.48 -21.83 5.11
C ARG A 138 19.83 -22.61 6.38
N ARG A 139 19.37 -23.87 6.43
CA ARG A 139 20.07 -25.05 6.99
C ARG A 139 19.11 -26.25 7.07
N ARG A 140 18.91 -26.92 5.95
CA ARG A 140 18.76 -28.40 5.95
C ARG A 140 19.69 -28.90 4.84
N GLY A 141 20.65 -29.72 5.26
CA GLY A 141 21.92 -29.93 4.58
C GLY A 141 21.86 -30.64 3.22
N GLN A 142 22.88 -30.30 2.44
CA GLN A 142 23.68 -31.09 1.50
C GLN A 142 23.17 -32.44 0.97
N ASN A 143 23.39 -32.56 -0.35
CA ASN A 143 23.73 -33.75 -1.15
C ASN A 143 22.61 -34.73 -1.49
N LYS A 144 22.27 -34.79 -2.78
CA LYS A 144 22.92 -35.71 -3.73
C LYS A 144 22.53 -35.38 -5.18
N HIS A 145 23.48 -35.60 -6.07
CA HIS A 145 23.38 -35.51 -7.52
C HIS A 145 22.24 -36.37 -8.09
N GLY A 146 21.58 -35.83 -9.11
CA GLY A 146 20.70 -36.58 -10.02
C GLY A 146 20.53 -35.79 -11.30
N ILE A 147 21.36 -36.09 -12.29
CA ILE A 147 21.17 -35.68 -13.68
C ILE A 147 19.92 -36.40 -14.19
N VAL A 148 18.93 -35.68 -14.69
CA VAL A 148 17.92 -36.26 -15.60
C VAL A 148 17.68 -35.27 -16.73
N THR A 149 17.74 -35.83 -17.93
CA THR A 149 17.78 -35.28 -19.27
C THR A 149 16.53 -34.49 -19.68
N GLN A 150 16.79 -33.56 -20.58
CA GLN A 150 15.88 -32.83 -21.47
C GLN A 150 14.82 -33.72 -22.14
N ALA A 151 13.59 -33.22 -22.20
CA ALA A 151 12.61 -33.62 -23.22
C ALA A 151 11.75 -32.41 -23.57
N ASP A 152 11.84 -32.00 -24.84
CA ASP A 152 10.90 -31.12 -25.52
C ASP A 152 9.51 -31.77 -25.60
N ALA A 153 8.46 -30.96 -25.51
CA ALA A 153 7.28 -31.11 -26.36
C ALA A 153 6.43 -29.83 -26.29
N ALA A 154 6.21 -29.27 -27.48
CA ALA A 154 5.15 -28.32 -27.78
C ALA A 154 3.77 -28.87 -27.40
N PHE A 155 2.87 -27.99 -26.95
CA PHE A 155 1.63 -27.56 -27.63
C PHE A 155 1.04 -26.37 -26.87
#